data_AF-A0A317H704-F1
#
_entry.id   AF-A0A317H704-F1
#
_cell.length_a   1.000
_cell.length_b   1.000
_cell.length_c   1.000
_cell.angle_alpha   90.00
_cell.angle_beta   90.00
_cell.angle_gamma   90.00
#
_symmetry.space_group_name_H-M   'P 1'
#
loop_
_entity.id
_entity.type
_entity.pdbx_description
1 polymer ?
#
loop_
_entity_poly.entity_id
_entity_poly.type
_entity_poly.pdbx_seq_one_letter_code
_entity_poly.pdbx_strand_id
1 'polypeptide(L)'
;MTKEQTVTIQNKQADFRTKFQTIREDENLLPFQKREELKALRSNEKESVRSVLTPDQATKIRFDTAKFIRGKIARLLSFTSRKKSRVPPAFFLES
;
A
#
# COMPACT_ATOMS: atom_id res chain seq x y z
N MET A 1 21.08 -6.58 -0.02
CA MET A 1 20.40 -7.78 -0.55
C MET A 1 21.33 -8.45 -1.54
N THR A 2 21.51 -9.76 -1.42
CA THR A 2 22.24 -10.56 -2.43
C THR A 2 21.34 -10.87 -3.63
N LYS A 3 21.93 -11.25 -4.77
CA LYS A 3 21.19 -11.60 -5.99
C LYS A 3 20.22 -12.78 -5.77
N GLU A 4 20.65 -13.77 -5.01
CA GLU A 4 19.83 -14.93 -4.64
C GLU A 4 18.64 -14.56 -3.75
N GLN A 5 18.85 -13.67 -2.77
CA GLN A 5 17.78 -13.11 -1.95
C GLN A 5 16.78 -12.30 -2.79
N THR A 6 17.24 -11.58 -3.82
CA THR A 6 16.31 -10.84 -4.70
C THR A 6 15.45 -11.76 -5.56
N VAL A 7 16.02 -12.83 -6.12
CA VAL A 7 15.27 -13.79 -6.94
C VAL A 7 14.23 -14.52 -6.09
N THR A 8 14.61 -14.96 -4.90
CA THR A 8 13.67 -15.63 -3.99
C THR A 8 12.52 -14.72 -3.55
N ILE A 9 12.78 -13.44 -3.27
CA ILE A 9 11.71 -12.48 -2.95
C ILE A 9 10.82 -12.21 -4.17
N GLN A 10 11.39 -12.08 -5.37
CA GLN A 10 10.60 -11.87 -6.60
C GLN A 10 9.66 -13.04 -6.88
N ASN A 11 10.14 -14.27 -6.73
CA ASN A 11 9.32 -15.47 -6.90
C ASN A 11 8.18 -15.50 -5.87
N LYS A 12 8.48 -15.24 -4.58
CA LYS A 12 7.45 -15.16 -3.53
C LYS A 12 6.42 -14.05 -3.80
N GLN A 13 6.84 -12.92 -4.35
CA GLN A 13 5.93 -11.83 -4.73
C GLN A 13 5.06 -12.20 -5.94
N ALA A 14 5.61 -12.92 -6.92
CA ALA A 14 4.84 -13.42 -8.06
C ALA A 14 3.77 -14.40 -7.57
N ASP A 15 4.14 -15.36 -6.72
CA ASP A 15 3.21 -16.32 -6.12
C ASP A 15 2.12 -15.62 -5.30
N PHE A 16 2.49 -14.61 -4.52
CA PHE A 16 1.53 -13.80 -3.77
C PHE A 16 0.54 -13.11 -4.70
N ARG A 17 0.99 -12.49 -5.79
CA ARG A 17 0.11 -11.81 -6.76
C ARG A 17 -0.88 -12.77 -7.38
N THR A 18 -0.43 -13.96 -7.78
CA THR A 18 -1.30 -15.00 -8.32
C THR A 18 -2.37 -15.40 -7.31
N LYS A 19 -1.97 -15.77 -6.08
CA LYS A 19 -2.93 -16.15 -5.01
C LYS A 19 -3.89 -15.01 -4.66
N PHE A 20 -3.39 -13.77 -4.66
CA PHE A 20 -4.19 -12.58 -4.40
C PHE A 20 -5.27 -12.39 -5.49
N GLN A 21 -4.92 -12.57 -6.76
CA GLN A 21 -5.87 -12.51 -7.86
C GLN A 21 -6.90 -13.62 -7.74
N THR A 22 -6.48 -14.86 -7.47
CA THR A 22 -7.38 -15.99 -7.26
C THR A 22 -8.43 -15.69 -6.18
N ILE A 23 -8.03 -15.24 -4.98
CA ILE A 23 -8.97 -14.92 -3.90
C ILE A 23 -9.88 -13.73 -4.27
N ARG A 24 -9.37 -12.77 -5.04
CA ARG A 24 -10.14 -11.60 -5.46
C ARG A 24 -11.21 -11.98 -6.47
N GLU A 25 -10.85 -12.83 -7.43
CA GLU A 25 -11.68 -13.28 -8.54
C GLU A 25 -12.63 -14.41 -8.14
N ASP A 26 -12.38 -15.11 -7.02
CA ASP A 26 -13.24 -16.19 -6.55
C ASP A 26 -14.66 -15.70 -6.24
N GLU A 27 -15.63 -16.02 -7.08
CA GLU A 27 -17.02 -15.60 -6.92
C GLU A 27 -17.74 -16.32 -5.77
N ASN A 28 -17.16 -17.41 -5.25
CA ASN A 28 -17.77 -18.20 -4.17
C ASN A 28 -17.53 -17.59 -2.79
N LEU A 29 -16.57 -16.68 -2.67
CA LEU A 29 -16.22 -16.05 -1.39
C LEU A 29 -16.96 -14.73 -1.17
N LEU A 30 -17.57 -14.59 0.01
CA LEU A 30 -18.16 -13.32 0.43
C LEU A 30 -17.05 -12.25 0.62
N PRO A 31 -17.37 -10.95 0.45
CA PRO A 31 -16.39 -9.88 0.63
C PRO A 31 -15.65 -9.89 1.98
N PHE A 32 -16.31 -10.36 3.04
CA PHE A 32 -15.69 -10.52 4.36
C PHE A 32 -14.69 -11.67 4.39
N GLN A 33 -15.05 -12.84 3.86
CA GLN A 33 -14.17 -14.01 3.78
C GLN A 33 -12.93 -13.72 2.92
N LYS A 34 -13.13 -13.08 1.76
CA LYS A 34 -12.01 -12.60 0.92
C LYS A 34 -11.04 -11.73 1.72
N ARG A 35 -11.55 -10.82 2.56
CA ARG A 35 -10.67 -9.96 3.38
C ARG A 35 -9.89 -10.76 4.41
N GLU A 36 -10.49 -11.75 5.05
CA GLU A 36 -9.81 -12.60 6.03
C GLU A 36 -8.72 -13.45 5.36
N GLU A 37 -9.01 -14.08 4.23
CA GLU A 37 -8.03 -14.84 3.46
C GLU A 37 -6.90 -13.97 2.94
N LEU A 38 -7.21 -12.79 2.40
CA LEU A 38 -6.19 -11.83 1.98
C LEU A 38 -5.34 -11.34 3.14
N LYS A 39 -5.90 -11.21 4.34
CA LYS A 39 -5.16 -10.85 5.56
C LYS A 39 -4.21 -11.96 5.96
N ALA A 40 -4.67 -13.22 5.96
CA ALA A 40 -3.85 -14.39 6.22
C ALA A 40 -2.71 -14.51 5.19
N LEU A 41 -3.03 -14.37 3.90
CA LEU A 41 -2.07 -14.42 2.80
C LEU A 41 -0.97 -13.35 2.96
N ARG A 42 -1.34 -12.12 3.32
CA ARG A 42 -0.37 -11.03 3.57
C ARG A 42 0.51 -11.27 4.79
N SER A 43 -0.04 -11.86 5.85
CA SER A 43 0.75 -12.22 7.03
C SER A 43 1.78 -13.28 6.68
N ASN A 44 1.37 -14.32 5.96
CA ASN A 44 2.24 -15.39 5.51
C ASN A 44 3.33 -14.86 4.56
N GLU A 45 2.97 -14.00 3.60
CA GLU A 45 3.94 -13.37 2.69
C GLU A 45 4.98 -12.57 3.49
N LYS A 46 4.56 -11.72 4.43
CA LYS A 46 5.47 -10.94 5.27
C LYS A 46 6.44 -11.80 6.06
N GLU A 47 5.97 -12.90 6.61
CA GLU A 47 6.80 -13.84 7.37
C GLU A 47 7.79 -14.55 6.46
N SER A 48 7.32 -15.02 5.30
CA SER A 48 8.14 -15.68 4.29
C SER A 48 9.22 -14.78 3.69
N VAL A 49 8.97 -13.47 3.60
CA VAL A 49 9.96 -12.49 3.13
C VAL A 49 10.92 -12.13 4.26
N ARG A 50 10.44 -11.98 5.50
CA ARG A 50 11.29 -11.76 6.67
C ARG A 50 12.29 -12.89 6.89
N SER A 51 11.92 -14.14 6.61
CA SER A 51 12.82 -15.28 6.77
C SER A 51 13.99 -15.28 5.78
N VAL A 52 13.87 -14.56 4.65
CA VAL A 52 14.93 -14.44 3.62
C VAL A 52 15.81 -13.22 3.88
N LEU A 53 15.27 -12.20 4.54
CA LEU A 53 15.95 -10.93 4.80
C LEU A 53 16.78 -10.97 6.08
N THR A 54 17.93 -10.31 6.06
CA THR A 54 18.67 -10.05 7.31
C THR A 54 17.95 -8.99 8.15
N PRO A 55 18.13 -8.95 9.48
CA PRO A 55 17.48 -7.97 10.34
C PRO A 55 17.74 -6.52 9.91
N ASP A 56 18.95 -6.21 9.45
CA ASP A 56 19.32 -4.88 8.93
C ASP A 56 18.63 -4.52 7.62
N GLN A 57 18.29 -5.52 6.80
CA GLN A 57 17.53 -5.30 5.57
C GLN A 57 16.05 -5.08 5.88
N ALA A 58 15.51 -5.77 6.89
CA ALA A 58 14.13 -5.63 7.32
C ALA A 58 13.84 -4.24 7.93
N THR A 59 14.78 -3.68 8.68
CA THR A 59 14.67 -2.32 9.24
C THR A 59 14.67 -1.24 8.16
N LYS A 60 15.53 -1.38 7.14
CA LYS A 60 15.57 -0.44 6.01
C LYS A 60 14.24 -0.39 5.25
N ILE A 61 13.66 -1.55 4.93
CA ILE A 61 12.36 -1.63 4.26
C ILE A 61 11.24 -0.99 5.09
N ARG A 62 11.22 -1.22 6.42
CA ARG A 62 10.24 -0.58 7.31
C ARG A 62 10.33 0.95 7.25
N PHE A 63 11.53 1.50 7.25
CA PHE A 63 11.73 2.94 7.20
C PHE A 63 11.26 3.55 5.86
N ASP A 64 11.61 2.90 4.75
CA ASP A 64 11.22 3.35 3.40
C ASP A 64 9.70 3.34 3.20
N THR A 65 9.02 2.31 3.70
CA THR A 65 7.54 2.23 3.63
C THR A 65 6.86 3.32 4.45
N ALA A 66 7.36 3.63 5.66
CA ALA A 66 6.81 4.70 6.50
C ALA A 66 6.95 6.08 5.86
N LYS A 67 8.10 6.37 5.24
CA LYS A 67 8.35 7.65 4.54
C LYS A 67 7.41 7.82 3.35
N PHE A 68 7.18 6.75 2.58
CA PHE A 68 6.27 6.77 1.43
C PHE A 68 4.82 7.06 1.83
N ILE A 69 4.32 6.39 2.89
CA ILE A 69 2.96 6.59 3.40
C ILE A 69 2.79 8.03 3.89
N ARG A 70 3.75 8.55 4.67
CA ARG A 70 3.72 9.94 5.16
C ARG A 70 3.67 10.94 4.01
N GLY A 71 4.48 10.75 2.96
CA GLY A 71 4.48 11.63 1.78
C GLY A 71 3.15 11.61 1.02
N LYS A 72 2.52 10.43 0.88
CA LYS A 72 1.22 10.31 0.20
C LYS A 72 0.09 10.98 0.98
N ILE A 73 0.06 10.84 2.31
CA ILE A 73 -0.92 11.51 3.18
C ILE A 73 -0.75 13.02 3.10
N ALA A 74 0.49 13.53 3.17
CA ALA A 74 0.76 14.96 3.05
C ALA A 74 0.28 15.55 1.72
N ARG A 75 0.46 14.81 0.60
CA ARG A 75 -0.04 15.22 -0.72
C ARG A 75 -1.57 15.20 -0.81
N LEU A 76 -2.22 14.23 -0.16
CA LEU A 76 -3.68 14.17 -0.14
C LEU A 76 -4.27 15.37 0.62
N LEU A 77 -3.69 15.68 1.78
CA LEU A 77 -4.11 16.79 2.64
C LEU A 77 -3.88 18.16 1.98
N SER A 78 -2.78 18.35 1.23
CA SER A 78 -2.55 19.60 0.50
C SER A 78 -3.47 19.78 -0.70
N PHE A 79 -3.96 18.69 -1.30
CA PHE A 79 -4.90 18.73 -2.42
C PHE A 79 -6.33 19.09 -1.97
N THR A 80 -6.75 18.67 -0.76
CA THR A 80 -8.08 18.97 -0.23
C THR A 80 -8.22 20.40 0.30
N SER A 81 -7.13 21.08 0.68
CA SER A 81 -7.17 22.47 1.15
C SER A 81 -7.28 23.52 0.03
N ARG A 82 -7.03 23.16 -1.24
CA ARG A 82 -7.01 24.14 -2.35
C ARG A 82 -8.38 24.44 -2.99
N LYS A 83 -9.44 23.71 -2.62
CA LYS A 83 -10.80 23.89 -3.19
C LYS A 83 -11.74 24.80 -2.39
N LYS A 84 -11.31 25.36 -1.25
CA LYS A 84 -12.17 26.18 -0.37
C LYS A 84 -11.98 27.71 -0.47
N SER A 85 -11.14 28.24 -1.36
CA SER A 85 -10.85 29.68 -1.45
C SER A 85 -11.05 30.30 -2.84
N ARG A 86 -12.16 30.01 -3.51
CA ARG A 86 -12.68 30.87 -4.59
C ARG A 86 -14.09 31.30 -4.23
N VAL A 87 -14.22 32.13 -3.20
CA VAL A 87 -15.35 33.04 -3.11
C VAL A 87 -15.03 34.15 -4.12
N PRO A 88 -15.84 34.37 -5.17
CA PRO A 88 -15.62 35.51 -6.06
C PRO A 88 -15.72 36.81 -5.24
N PRO A 89 -14.91 37.84 -5.52
CA PRO A 89 -15.07 39.14 -4.88
C PRO A 89 -16.49 39.64 -5.17
N ALA A 90 -17.21 40.00 -4.11
CA ALA A 90 -18.53 40.63 -4.24
C ALA A 90 -18.35 41.90 -5.07
N PHE A 91 -18.99 41.95 -6.25
CA PHE A 91 -19.12 43.17 -7.01
C PHE A 91 -19.90 44.16 -6.14
N PHE A 92 -19.19 45.18 -5.66
CA PHE A 92 -19.71 46.31 -4.94
C PHE A 92 -20.59 47.11 -5.92
N LEU A 93 -21.91 47.00 -5.80
CA LEU A 93 -22.85 47.89 -6.47
C LEU A 93 -22.92 49.17 -5.64
N GLU A 94 -22.14 50.18 -6.04
CA GLU A 94 -22.42 51.57 -5.70
C GLU A 94 -23.74 51.97 -6.38
N SER A 95 -24.63 52.59 -5.61
CA SER A 95 -25.83 53.31 -6.06
C SER A 95 -25.81 54.70 -5.45
#